data_AF-A0A963I2I5-F1
#
_entry.id   AF-A0A963I2I5-F1
#
_cell.length_a   1.000
_cell.length_b   1.000
_cell.length_c   1.000
_cell.angle_alpha   90.00
_cell.angle_beta   90.00
_cell.angle_gamma   90.00
#
_symmetry.space_group_name_H-M   'P 1'
#
loop_
_entity.id
_entity.type
_entity.pdbx_description
1 polymer ?
#
loop_
_entity_poly.entity_id
_entity_poly.type
_entity_poly.pdbx_seq_one_letter_code
_entity_poly.pdbx_strand_id
1 'polypeptide(L)'
;MPLRRWLALLLFGSAQKGGGSNALMEVALTRARFMELLGADRVGKDECEQLFMTGLFSLLDVIMRVPLADALKPVHVPETVSSALLARQGPWLPYLRIAEALEEGQVDVVEEAGADIGLSIDEINRRQIEAILWVQASGEGPDEPVGEAD
;
A
#
# COMPACT_ATOMS: atom_id res chain seq x y z
N MET A 1 16.18 -0.77 7.74
CA MET A 1 15.66 0.12 8.82
C MET A 1 16.29 1.51 8.65
N PRO A 2 15.70 2.43 7.85
CA PRO A 2 14.73 3.37 8.42
C PRO A 2 13.63 3.88 7.47
N LEU A 3 13.44 3.32 6.28
CA LEU A 3 12.48 3.83 5.29
C LEU A 3 11.06 3.91 5.86
N ARG A 4 10.59 2.85 6.53
CA ARG A 4 9.27 2.78 7.18
C ARG A 4 8.99 3.95 8.13
N ARG A 5 10.02 4.48 8.81
CA ARG A 5 9.89 5.56 9.80
C ARG A 5 9.79 6.94 9.14
N TRP A 6 10.58 7.19 8.11
CA TRP A 6 10.54 8.46 7.38
C TRP A 6 9.33 8.55 6.47
N LEU A 7 8.87 7.42 5.92
CA LEU A 7 7.64 7.35 5.16
C LEU A 7 6.46 7.67 6.07
N ALA A 8 6.28 6.95 7.19
CA ALA A 8 5.25 7.28 8.17
C ALA A 8 5.28 8.75 8.60
N LEU A 9 6.45 9.33 8.89
CA LEU A 9 6.58 10.75 9.26
C LEU A 9 6.18 11.73 8.16
N LEU A 10 6.43 11.41 6.89
CA LEU A 10 5.96 12.22 5.76
C LEU A 10 4.45 12.12 5.59
N LEU A 11 3.87 10.92 5.79
CA LEU A 11 2.40 10.73 5.73
C LEU A 11 1.67 11.44 6.88
N PHE A 12 2.21 11.41 8.10
CA PHE A 12 1.66 12.12 9.26
C PHE A 12 1.91 13.64 9.20
N GLY A 13 3.05 14.08 8.64
CA GLY A 13 3.42 15.50 8.57
C GLY A 13 2.59 16.33 7.60
N SER A 14 2.08 15.73 6.52
CA SER A 14 1.24 16.41 5.51
C SER A 14 -0.27 16.30 5.77
N ALA A 15 -0.71 15.47 6.71
CA ALA A 15 -2.12 15.29 7.06
C ALA A 15 -2.76 16.53 7.72
N GLN A 16 -1.98 17.54 8.09
CA GLN A 16 -2.50 18.80 8.61
C GLN A 16 -2.83 19.79 7.48
N LYS A 17 -4.05 19.65 6.92
CA LYS A 17 -4.98 20.69 6.39
C LYS A 17 -5.73 20.23 5.13
N GLY A 18 -6.62 19.25 5.27
CA GLY A 18 -7.66 18.98 4.27
C GLY A 18 -8.13 17.53 4.26
N GLY A 19 -9.40 17.28 4.61
CA GLY A 19 -9.96 15.93 4.81
C GLY A 19 -9.83 14.96 3.63
N GLY A 20 -9.65 15.44 2.39
CA GLY A 20 -9.45 14.58 1.21
C GLY A 20 -8.07 13.92 1.11
N SER A 21 -7.03 14.50 1.73
CA SER A 21 -5.68 13.92 1.72
C SER A 21 -5.57 12.69 2.63
N ASN A 22 -6.49 12.52 3.58
CA ASN A 22 -6.45 11.42 4.54
C ASN A 22 -6.96 10.11 3.91
N ALA A 23 -8.05 10.17 3.15
CA ALA A 23 -8.62 8.98 2.49
C ALA A 23 -7.68 8.36 1.45
N LEU A 24 -7.02 9.17 0.61
CA LEU A 24 -6.03 8.65 -0.34
C LEU A 24 -4.82 8.01 0.36
N MET A 25 -4.47 8.53 1.54
CA MET A 25 -3.39 7.96 2.34
C MET A 25 -3.79 6.60 2.93
N GLU A 26 -5.02 6.48 3.43
CA GLU A 26 -5.56 5.22 3.92
C GLU A 26 -5.61 4.16 2.80
N VAL A 27 -6.00 4.54 1.59
CA VAL A 27 -5.96 3.62 0.43
C VAL A 27 -4.52 3.21 0.12
N ALA A 28 -3.57 4.15 0.04
CA ALA A 28 -2.17 3.84 -0.24
C ALA A 28 -1.55 2.90 0.82
N LEU A 29 -1.86 3.13 2.10
CA LEU A 29 -1.40 2.28 3.21
C LEU A 29 -2.07 0.90 3.20
N THR A 30 -3.37 0.86 2.90
CA THR A 30 -4.10 -0.41 2.75
C THR A 30 -3.49 -1.23 1.62
N ARG A 31 -3.26 -0.61 0.46
CA ARG A 31 -2.63 -1.24 -0.71
C ARG A 31 -1.21 -1.73 -0.40
N ALA A 32 -0.41 -0.93 0.30
CA ALA A 32 0.93 -1.31 0.75
C ALA A 32 0.91 -2.56 1.64
N ARG A 33 0.06 -2.53 2.68
CA ARG A 33 -0.07 -3.65 3.63
C ARG A 33 -0.62 -4.90 2.94
N PHE A 34 -1.61 -4.74 2.08
CA PHE A 34 -2.18 -5.82 1.30
C PHE A 34 -1.13 -6.52 0.43
N MET A 35 -0.35 -5.76 -0.35
CA MET A 35 0.71 -6.33 -1.17
C MET A 35 1.79 -7.02 -0.34
N GLU A 36 2.20 -6.46 0.80
CA GLU A 36 3.12 -7.11 1.74
C GLU A 36 2.56 -8.47 2.23
N LEU A 37 1.26 -8.51 2.58
CA LEU A 37 0.58 -9.71 3.06
C LEU A 37 0.42 -10.79 1.98
N LEU A 38 0.16 -10.42 0.72
CA LEU A 38 0.13 -11.38 -0.39
C LEU A 38 1.49 -12.08 -0.58
N GLY A 39 2.59 -11.37 -0.32
CA GLY A 39 3.96 -11.89 -0.43
C GLY A 39 4.47 -12.63 0.82
N ALA A 40 3.86 -12.43 1.99
CA ALA A 40 4.44 -12.79 3.30
C ALA A 40 4.96 -14.23 3.44
N ASP A 41 4.28 -15.20 2.81
CA ASP A 41 4.63 -16.63 2.89
C ASP A 41 5.21 -17.17 1.56
N ARG A 42 5.51 -16.28 0.62
CA ARG A 42 5.84 -16.63 -0.77
C ARG A 42 7.17 -16.04 -1.24
N VAL A 43 7.59 -14.90 -0.69
CA VAL A 43 8.84 -14.23 -1.04
C VAL A 43 9.69 -13.96 0.19
N GLY A 44 10.94 -13.55 -0.02
CA GLY A 44 11.84 -13.18 1.06
C GLY A 44 11.41 -11.86 1.74
N LYS A 45 12.03 -11.60 2.89
CA LYS A 45 11.73 -10.39 3.69
C LYS A 45 11.97 -9.09 2.93
N ASP A 46 13.03 -9.04 2.12
CA ASP A 46 13.39 -7.84 1.36
C ASP A 46 12.41 -7.61 0.21
N GLU A 47 11.95 -8.69 -0.43
CA GLU A 47 10.89 -8.65 -1.44
C GLU A 47 9.54 -8.23 -0.85
N CYS A 48 9.18 -8.69 0.35
CA CYS A 48 8.01 -8.19 1.07
C CYS A 48 8.08 -6.68 1.33
N GLU A 49 9.25 -6.15 1.69
CA GLU A 49 9.44 -4.70 1.83
C GLU A 49 9.27 -3.96 0.49
N GLN A 50 9.70 -4.57 -0.62
CA GLN A 50 9.47 -4.02 -1.96
C GLN A 50 7.99 -4.05 -2.37
N LEU A 51 7.25 -5.10 -2.03
CA LEU A 51 5.80 -5.18 -2.25
C LEU A 51 5.07 -4.08 -1.48
N PHE A 52 5.45 -3.86 -0.21
CA PHE A 52 4.94 -2.75 0.59
C PHE A 52 5.19 -1.39 -0.09
N MET A 53 6.44 -1.13 -0.51
CA MET A 53 6.79 0.12 -1.21
C MET A 53 6.02 0.29 -2.52
N THR A 54 5.82 -0.80 -3.27
CA THR A 54 5.07 -0.78 -4.53
C THR A 54 3.62 -0.35 -4.29
N GLY A 55 2.94 -0.94 -3.31
CA GLY A 55 1.57 -0.55 -2.99
C GLY A 55 1.49 0.90 -2.49
N LEU A 56 2.43 1.32 -1.64
CA LEU A 56 2.42 2.64 -1.06
C LEU A 56 2.64 3.78 -2.06
N PHE A 57 3.58 3.59 -2.98
CA PHE A 57 3.93 4.62 -3.96
C PHE A 57 3.06 4.63 -5.21
N SER A 58 2.21 3.62 -5.39
CA SER A 58 1.29 3.54 -6.54
C SER A 58 0.21 4.62 -6.59
N LEU A 59 0.02 5.40 -5.52
CA LEU A 59 -0.86 6.57 -5.47
C LEU A 59 -0.11 7.89 -5.25
N LEU A 60 1.22 7.86 -5.28
CA LEU A 60 2.03 9.03 -4.93
C LEU A 60 1.82 10.20 -5.90
N ASP A 61 1.61 9.91 -7.18
CA ASP A 61 1.26 10.87 -8.22
C ASP A 61 -0.07 11.57 -7.97
N VAL A 62 -1.08 10.81 -7.55
CA VAL A 62 -2.42 11.33 -7.21
C VAL A 62 -2.32 12.23 -5.97
N ILE A 63 -1.57 11.81 -4.95
CA ILE A 63 -1.36 12.56 -3.70
C ILE A 63 -0.60 13.87 -3.97
N MET A 64 0.49 13.79 -4.76
CA MET A 64 1.36 14.94 -5.04
C MET A 64 0.87 15.81 -6.21
N ARG A 65 -0.11 15.34 -6.99
CA ARG A 65 -0.66 16.00 -8.19
C ARG A 65 0.40 16.29 -9.25
N VAL A 66 1.31 15.35 -9.45
CA VAL A 66 2.36 15.39 -10.48
C VAL A 66 2.47 14.00 -11.14
N PRO A 67 3.04 13.85 -12.34
CA PRO A 67 3.23 12.53 -12.94
C PRO A 67 4.01 11.59 -12.02
N LEU A 68 3.67 10.29 -12.00
CA LEU A 68 4.30 9.29 -11.12
C LEU A 68 5.82 9.21 -11.27
N ALA A 69 6.31 9.35 -12.50
CA ALA A 69 7.75 9.42 -12.77
C ALA A 69 8.42 10.60 -12.05
N ASP A 70 7.75 11.76 -11.96
CA ASP A 70 8.26 12.92 -11.23
C ASP A 70 8.14 12.75 -9.72
N ALA A 71 7.04 12.15 -9.25
CA ALA A 71 6.80 11.86 -7.84
C ALA A 71 7.84 10.89 -7.25
N LEU A 72 8.33 9.94 -8.05
CA LEU A 72 9.33 8.96 -7.64
C LEU A 72 10.78 9.45 -7.70
N LYS A 73 11.11 10.52 -8.45
CA LYS A 73 12.49 11.07 -8.54
C LYS A 73 13.19 11.28 -7.19
N PRO A 74 12.56 11.86 -6.15
CA PRO A 74 13.20 12.05 -4.85
C PRO A 74 13.34 10.74 -4.05
N VAL A 75 12.61 9.69 -4.41
CA VAL A 75 12.54 8.43 -3.69
C VAL A 75 13.42 7.40 -4.39
N HIS A 76 14.56 7.06 -3.79
CA HIS A 76 15.39 5.97 -4.29
C HIS A 76 14.71 4.62 -4.01
N VAL A 77 13.94 4.12 -4.98
CA VAL A 77 13.28 2.80 -4.91
C VAL A 77 14.05 1.74 -5.71
N PRO A 78 13.96 0.45 -5.33
CA PRO A 78 14.52 -0.64 -6.12
C PRO A 78 13.95 -0.70 -7.55
N GLU A 79 14.76 -1.20 -8.48
CA GLU A 79 14.39 -1.26 -9.91
C GLU A 79 13.10 -2.04 -10.16
N THR A 80 12.92 -3.15 -9.44
CA THR A 80 11.71 -3.98 -9.45
C THR A 80 10.45 -3.20 -9.06
N VAL A 81 10.54 -2.30 -8.08
CA VAL A 81 9.45 -1.41 -7.65
C VAL A 81 9.16 -0.39 -8.75
N SER A 82 10.20 0.30 -9.25
CA SER A 82 10.02 1.28 -10.33
C SER A 82 9.48 0.66 -11.62
N SER A 83 9.87 -0.59 -11.92
CA SER A 83 9.42 -1.33 -13.10
C SER A 83 7.93 -1.66 -13.02
N ALA A 84 7.44 -2.07 -11.85
CA ALA A 84 6.01 -2.33 -11.65
C ALA A 84 5.19 -1.03 -11.74
N LEU A 85 5.67 0.05 -11.13
CA LEU A 85 4.97 1.33 -11.05
C LEU A 85 4.96 2.11 -12.38
N LEU A 86 6.10 2.21 -13.05
CA LEU A 86 6.27 3.08 -14.23
C LEU A 86 6.17 2.31 -15.54
N ALA A 87 6.87 1.19 -15.64
CA ALA A 87 6.93 0.39 -16.86
C ALA A 87 5.83 -0.69 -16.93
N ARG A 88 5.03 -0.84 -15.86
CA ARG A 88 3.96 -1.82 -15.74
C ARG A 88 4.45 -3.23 -16.10
N GLN A 89 5.59 -3.63 -15.52
CA GLN A 89 6.23 -4.93 -15.77
C GLN A 89 6.95 -5.46 -14.53
N GLY A 90 7.39 -6.73 -14.60
CA GLY A 90 8.22 -7.35 -13.58
C GLY A 90 7.43 -8.08 -12.49
N PRO A 91 8.13 -8.63 -11.48
CA PRO A 91 7.56 -9.61 -10.55
C PRO A 91 6.50 -9.02 -9.61
N TRP A 92 6.50 -7.71 -9.39
CA TRP A 92 5.53 -7.04 -8.50
C TRP A 92 4.27 -6.57 -9.23
N LEU A 93 4.23 -6.63 -10.56
CA LEU A 93 3.07 -6.20 -11.33
C LEU A 93 1.82 -7.04 -11.03
N PRO A 94 1.85 -8.39 -10.96
CA PRO A 94 0.65 -9.16 -10.65
C PRO A 94 0.05 -8.79 -9.30
N TYR A 95 0.88 -8.56 -8.29
CA TYR A 95 0.45 -8.10 -6.96
C TYR A 95 -0.23 -6.72 -7.02
N LEU A 96 0.34 -5.79 -7.78
CA LEU A 96 -0.23 -4.46 -7.97
C LEU A 96 -1.55 -4.52 -8.74
N ARG A 97 -1.63 -5.34 -9.80
CA ARG A 97 -2.85 -5.57 -10.58
C ARG A 97 -3.99 -6.11 -9.72
N ILE A 98 -3.71 -7.08 -8.83
CA ILE A 98 -4.72 -7.60 -7.89
C ILE A 98 -5.28 -6.47 -7.03
N ALA A 99 -4.40 -5.63 -6.48
CA ALA A 99 -4.82 -4.55 -5.59
C ALA A 99 -5.67 -3.49 -6.31
N GLU A 100 -5.24 -3.05 -7.49
CA GLU A 100 -5.99 -2.10 -8.33
C GLU A 100 -7.35 -2.69 -8.77
N ALA A 101 -7.37 -3.95 -9.21
CA ALA A 101 -8.58 -4.61 -9.67
C ALA A 101 -9.61 -4.84 -8.56
N LEU A 102 -9.17 -5.14 -7.33
CA LEU A 102 -10.06 -5.22 -6.17
C LEU A 102 -10.76 -3.90 -5.88
N GLU A 103 -10.03 -2.79 -5.96
CA GLU A 103 -10.57 -1.45 -5.74
C GLU A 103 -11.55 -1.03 -6.84
N GLU A 104 -11.32 -1.49 -8.08
CA GLU A 104 -12.19 -1.24 -9.23
C GLU A 104 -13.33 -2.25 -9.38
N GLY A 105 -13.40 -3.29 -8.53
CA GLY A 105 -14.42 -4.34 -8.59
C GLY A 105 -14.30 -5.30 -9.79
N GLN A 106 -13.11 -5.42 -10.37
CA GLN A 106 -12.84 -6.23 -11.57
C GLN A 106 -12.45 -7.67 -11.19
N VAL A 107 -13.44 -8.48 -10.83
CA VAL A 107 -13.24 -9.85 -10.32
C VAL A 107 -12.45 -10.73 -11.31
N ASP A 108 -12.76 -10.67 -12.61
CA ASP A 108 -12.07 -11.47 -13.63
C ASP A 108 -10.55 -11.18 -13.67
N VAL A 109 -10.16 -9.91 -13.47
CA VAL A 109 -8.75 -9.49 -13.45
C VAL A 109 -8.06 -9.94 -12.16
N VAL A 110 -8.78 -9.94 -11.04
CA VAL A 110 -8.26 -10.46 -9.76
C VAL A 110 -7.97 -11.96 -9.88
N GLU A 111 -8.87 -12.73 -10.50
CA GLU A 111 -8.68 -14.17 -10.71
C GLU A 111 -7.52 -14.46 -11.65
N GLU A 112 -7.43 -13.75 -12.78
CA GLU A 112 -6.32 -13.88 -13.75
C GLU A 112 -4.96 -13.57 -13.09
N ALA A 113 -4.83 -12.40 -12.48
CA ALA A 113 -3.58 -11.98 -11.85
C ALA A 113 -3.23 -12.81 -10.60
N GLY A 114 -4.25 -13.31 -9.88
CA GLY A 114 -4.07 -14.25 -8.78
C GLY A 114 -3.50 -15.59 -9.26
N ALA A 115 -4.02 -16.12 -10.37
CA ALA A 115 -3.54 -17.36 -10.97
C ALA A 115 -2.06 -17.26 -11.41
N ASP A 116 -1.63 -16.12 -11.95
CA ASP A 116 -0.24 -15.87 -12.35
C ASP A 116 0.78 -16.05 -11.22
N ILE A 117 0.36 -15.84 -9.97
CA ILE A 117 1.20 -15.95 -8.77
C ILE A 117 0.73 -17.03 -7.78
N GLY A 118 -0.15 -17.93 -8.23
CA GLY A 118 -0.62 -19.07 -7.46
C GLY A 118 -1.41 -18.68 -6.20
N LEU A 119 -2.26 -17.67 -6.31
CA LEU A 119 -3.17 -17.21 -5.26
C LEU A 119 -4.62 -17.47 -5.66
N SER A 120 -5.39 -18.02 -4.72
CA SER A 120 -6.84 -18.15 -4.86
C SER A 120 -7.56 -16.85 -4.48
N ILE A 121 -8.77 -16.66 -5.02
CA ILE A 121 -9.62 -15.51 -4.67
C ILE A 121 -9.94 -15.44 -3.16
N ASP A 122 -10.06 -16.60 -2.49
CA ASP A 122 -10.29 -16.66 -1.04
C ASP A 122 -9.09 -16.16 -0.23
N GLU A 123 -7.87 -16.59 -0.60
CA GLU A 123 -6.64 -16.08 0.00
C GLU A 123 -6.52 -14.56 -0.21
N ILE A 124 -6.77 -14.09 -1.43
CA ILE A 124 -6.73 -12.66 -1.80
C ILE A 124 -7.70 -11.86 -0.93
N ASN A 125 -8.97 -12.26 -0.87
CA ASN A 125 -9.99 -11.57 -0.08
C ASN A 125 -9.65 -11.52 1.41
N ARG A 126 -9.12 -12.63 1.95
CA ARG A 126 -8.71 -12.71 3.36
C ARG A 126 -7.60 -11.72 3.67
N ARG A 127 -6.56 -11.64 2.82
CA ARG A 127 -5.45 -10.68 3.01
C ARG A 127 -5.92 -9.23 2.85
N GLN A 128 -6.89 -8.96 1.98
CA GLN A 128 -7.45 -7.61 1.81
C GLN A 128 -8.18 -7.14 3.07
N ILE A 129 -9.02 -8.01 3.64
CA ILE A 129 -9.71 -7.72 4.91
C ILE A 129 -8.71 -7.46 6.03
N GLU A 130 -7.66 -8.30 6.14
CA GLU A 130 -6.60 -8.10 7.13
C GLU A 130 -5.89 -6.75 6.96
N ALA A 131 -5.59 -6.33 5.73
CA ALA A 131 -4.96 -5.05 5.44
C ALA A 131 -5.84 -3.86 5.86
N ILE A 132 -7.14 -3.90 5.56
CA ILE A 132 -8.11 -2.86 5.93
C ILE A 132 -8.19 -2.72 7.45
N LEU A 133 -8.36 -3.84 8.17
CA LEU A 133 -8.44 -3.85 9.63
C LEU A 133 -7.14 -3.32 10.27
N TRP A 134 -5.98 -3.63 9.68
CA TRP A 134 -4.69 -3.14 10.15
C TRP A 134 -4.57 -1.60 10.06
N VAL A 135 -5.05 -1.00 8.97
CA VAL A 135 -5.05 0.47 8.83
C VAL A 135 -6.02 1.11 9.82
N GLN A 136 -7.21 0.54 9.99
CA GLN A 136 -8.22 1.05 10.92
C GLN A 136 -7.73 1.02 12.37
N ALA A 137 -7.14 -0.10 12.80
CA ALA A 137 -6.56 -0.23 14.14
C ALA A 137 -5.38 0.73 14.38
N SER A 138 -4.69 1.17 13.31
CA SER A 138 -3.59 2.13 13.41
C SER A 138 -4.06 3.59 13.51
N GLY A 139 -5.34 3.87 13.22
CA GLY A 139 -5.96 5.19 13.33
C GLY A 139 -6.56 5.49 14.71
N GLU A 140 -6.72 4.48 15.56
CA GLU A 140 -7.17 4.62 16.95
C GLU A 140 -5.94 4.87 17.86
N GLY A 141 -5.67 6.14 18.17
CA GLY A 141 -4.76 6.50 19.26
C GLY A 141 -5.32 6.04 20.61
N PRO A 142 -4.48 5.83 21.65
CA PRO A 142 -4.99 5.52 22.98
C PRO A 142 -5.91 6.65 23.44
N ASP A 143 -7.13 6.33 23.88
CA ASP A 143 -7.99 7.25 24.61
C ASP A 143 -7.16 7.90 25.73
N GLU A 144 -6.92 9.21 25.63
CA GLU A 144 -6.38 9.98 26.75
C GLU A 144 -7.36 9.80 27.92
N PRO A 145 -6.89 9.39 29.11
CA PRO A 145 -7.78 9.34 30.26
C PRO A 145 -8.29 10.75 30.51
N VAL A 146 -9.60 10.92 30.36
CA VAL A 146 -10.34 12.12 30.75
C VAL A 146 -9.90 12.46 32.15
N GLY A 147 -9.28 13.63 32.31
CA GLY A 147 -8.84 14.11 33.60
C GLY A 147 -10.00 14.05 34.59
N GLU A 148 -9.84 13.23 35.63
CA GLU A 148 -10.55 13.45 36.89
C GLU A 148 -10.02 14.76 37.47
N ALA A 149 -10.80 15.83 37.25
CA ALA A 149 -10.76 17.01 38.09
C ALA A 149 -11.56 16.71 39.37
N ASP A 150 -10.92 17.07 40.49
CA ASP A 150 -11.39 17.15 41.88
C ASP A 150 -11.33 15.88 42.76
#